data_AF-A0A938UF61-F1
#
_entry.id   AF-A0A938UF61-F1
#
_cell.length_a   1.000
_cell.length_b   1.000
_cell.length_c   1.000
_cell.angle_alpha   90.00
_cell.angle_beta   90.00
_cell.angle_gamma   90.00
#
_symmetry.space_group_name_H-M   'P 1'
#
loop_
_entity.id
_entity.type
_entity.pdbx_description
1 polymer ?
#
loop_
_entity_poly.entity_id
_entity_poly.type
_entity_poly.pdbx_seq_one_letter_code
_entity_poly.pdbx_strand_id
1 'polypeptide(L)'
;MMQRVKWASARIVFLIMVFAGTASGGVLAYLLGPIYSWYFFNDTHFWKHRRLIRPLAVSHMKLIIEYIRNPKYRKMFSIPLTAPPMNSPDMTRVRTRTTWPDGASACNGCAQCCVKRSCPFLDAEKNQCTCYGSFFWRYFNCGRYPENIRQIEYYDCPKWEVIA
;
A
#
# COMPACT_ATOMS: atom_id res chain seq x y z
N MET A 1 2.42 -11.52 -22.59
CA MET A 1 3.54 -12.08 -21.80
C MET A 1 4.50 -11.00 -21.29
N MET A 2 4.97 -10.10 -22.15
CA MET A 2 5.93 -9.04 -21.81
C MET A 2 5.50 -8.10 -20.66
N GLN A 3 4.22 -7.73 -20.57
CA GLN A 3 3.72 -6.89 -19.47
C GLN A 3 3.76 -7.59 -18.10
N ARG A 4 3.42 -8.89 -18.04
CA ARG A 4 3.48 -9.67 -16.80
C ARG A 4 4.90 -9.78 -16.27
N VAL A 5 5.87 -9.97 -17.17
CA VAL A 5 7.31 -9.97 -16.84
C VAL A 5 7.71 -8.60 -16.30
N LYS A 6 7.34 -7.51 -16.98
CA LYS A 6 7.60 -6.14 -16.51
C LYS A 6 7.08 -5.90 -15.09
N TRP A 7 5.85 -6.29 -14.79
CA TRP A 7 5.26 -6.09 -13.46
C TRP A 7 5.91 -6.96 -12.39
N ALA A 8 6.24 -8.21 -12.72
CA ALA A 8 6.96 -9.11 -11.82
C ALA A 8 8.36 -8.57 -11.51
N SER A 9 9.14 -8.20 -12.52
CA SER A 9 10.47 -7.62 -12.35
C SER A 9 10.43 -6.35 -11.50
N ALA A 10 9.47 -5.46 -11.73
CA ALA A 10 9.30 -4.26 -10.95
C ALA A 10 9.06 -4.55 -9.45
N ARG A 11 8.20 -5.52 -9.13
CA ARG A 11 7.98 -5.96 -7.74
C ARG A 11 9.21 -6.60 -7.14
N ILE A 12 9.88 -7.48 -7.87
CA ILE A 12 11.09 -8.18 -7.40
C ILE A 12 12.18 -7.17 -7.07
N VAL A 13 12.46 -6.21 -7.96
CA VAL A 13 13.47 -5.17 -7.72
C VAL A 13 13.13 -4.36 -6.46
N PHE A 14 11.89 -3.92 -6.31
CA PHE A 14 11.46 -3.20 -5.12
C PHE A 14 11.59 -4.04 -3.84
N LEU A 15 11.20 -5.33 -3.88
CA LEU A 15 11.30 -6.24 -2.75
C LEU A 15 12.76 -6.52 -2.36
N ILE A 16 13.66 -6.72 -3.34
CA ILE A 16 15.10 -6.86 -3.11
C ILE A 16 15.65 -5.60 -2.43
N MET A 17 15.27 -4.42 -2.93
CA MET A 17 15.70 -3.14 -2.36
C MET A 17 15.24 -2.99 -0.91
N VAL A 18 13.95 -3.25 -0.62
CA VAL A 18 13.39 -3.19 0.74
C VAL A 18 14.02 -4.22 1.66
N PHE A 19 14.26 -5.44 1.16
CA PHE A 19 14.96 -6.48 1.90
C PHE A 19 16.38 -6.06 2.27
N ALA A 20 17.17 -5.58 1.30
CA ALA A 20 18.53 -5.09 1.54
C ALA A 20 18.55 -3.88 2.51
N GLY A 21 17.59 -2.96 2.36
CA GLY A 21 17.40 -1.84 3.28
C GLY A 21 17.12 -2.31 4.71
N THR A 22 16.27 -3.33 4.88
CA THR A 22 15.94 -3.91 6.19
C THR A 22 17.11 -4.68 6.78
N ALA A 23 17.75 -5.55 5.99
CA ALA A 23 18.86 -6.39 6.42
C ALA A 23 20.10 -5.59 6.84
N SER A 24 20.32 -4.42 6.23
CA SER A 24 21.38 -3.48 6.62
C SER A 24 21.03 -2.59 7.81
N GLY A 25 19.92 -2.84 8.51
CA GLY A 25 19.47 -1.99 9.63
C GLY A 25 19.04 -0.58 9.20
N GLY A 26 18.74 -0.36 7.91
CA GLY A 26 18.33 0.93 7.36
C GLY A 26 19.45 1.73 6.70
N VAL A 27 20.72 1.30 6.79
CA VAL A 27 21.86 2.02 6.18
C VAL A 27 21.69 2.16 4.68
N LEU A 28 21.38 1.07 3.96
CA LEU A 28 21.15 1.13 2.51
C LEU A 28 19.89 1.93 2.17
N ALA A 29 18.86 1.90 3.02
CA ALA A 29 17.66 2.69 2.80
C ALA A 29 17.93 4.20 2.92
N TYR A 30 18.83 4.60 3.82
CA TYR A 30 19.26 5.99 3.97
C TYR A 30 20.12 6.46 2.79
N LEU A 31 21.10 5.64 2.37
CA LEU A 31 21.95 5.95 1.21
C LEU A 31 21.16 6.05 -0.10
N LEU A 32 20.17 5.16 -0.28
CA LEU A 32 19.26 5.16 -1.42
C LEU A 32 18.04 6.06 -1.19
N GLY A 33 18.08 6.97 -0.22
CA GLY A 33 16.97 7.81 0.21
C GLY A 33 16.17 8.47 -0.93
N PRO A 34 16.81 9.10 -1.94
CA PRO A 34 16.11 9.66 -3.09
C PRO A 34 15.31 8.64 -3.91
N ILE A 35 15.82 7.42 -4.06
CA ILE A 35 15.14 6.32 -4.78
C ILE A 35 13.94 5.84 -3.97
N TYR A 36 14.11 5.63 -2.66
CA TYR A 36 13.02 5.28 -1.75
C TYR A 36 11.92 6.36 -1.76
N SER A 37 12.32 7.62 -1.72
CA SER A 37 11.41 8.77 -1.81
C SER A 37 10.59 8.73 -3.10
N TRP A 38 11.22 8.44 -4.24
CA TRP A 38 10.51 8.30 -5.50
C TRP A 38 9.51 7.13 -5.49
N TYR A 39 9.89 5.97 -4.95
CA TYR A 39 9.00 4.81 -4.87
C TYR A 39 7.73 5.05 -4.03
N PHE A 40 7.84 5.84 -2.95
CA PHE A 40 6.73 6.11 -2.03
C PHE A 40 5.96 7.40 -2.34
N PHE A 41 6.60 8.42 -2.92
CA PHE A 41 5.99 9.75 -3.08
C PHE A 41 6.02 10.27 -4.52
N ASN A 42 6.60 9.52 -5.48
CA ASN A 42 6.93 10.01 -6.82
C ASN A 42 7.79 11.30 -6.80
N ASP A 43 8.53 11.51 -5.70
CA ASP A 43 9.34 12.70 -5.44
C ASP A 43 10.74 12.25 -4.99
N THR A 44 11.80 12.73 -5.65
CA THR A 44 13.18 12.39 -5.30
C THR A 44 13.75 13.20 -4.13
N HIS A 45 13.02 14.22 -3.64
CA HIS A 45 13.46 15.09 -2.55
C HIS A 45 13.35 14.40 -1.18
N PHE A 46 14.23 13.44 -0.92
CA PHE A 46 14.29 12.67 0.33
C PHE A 46 14.24 13.54 1.60
N TRP A 47 14.92 14.69 1.60
CA TRP A 47 14.99 15.59 2.75
C TRP A 47 13.64 16.17 3.20
N LYS A 48 12.68 16.29 2.28
CA LYS A 48 11.29 16.70 2.54
C LYS A 48 10.54 15.63 3.35
N HIS A 49 10.87 14.37 3.12
CA HIS A 49 10.20 13.22 3.72
C HIS A 49 10.95 12.63 4.92
N ARG A 50 12.10 13.20 5.33
CA ARG A 50 12.94 12.68 6.43
C ARG A 50 12.20 12.43 7.74
N ARG A 51 11.17 13.25 8.03
CA ARG A 51 10.33 13.10 9.23
C ARG A 51 9.55 11.77 9.27
N LEU A 52 9.31 11.17 8.10
CA LEU A 52 8.58 9.92 7.95
C LEU A 52 9.47 8.69 8.12
N ILE A 53 10.80 8.83 8.14
CA ILE A 53 11.73 7.68 8.21
C ILE A 53 11.43 6.80 9.42
N ARG A 54 11.41 7.37 10.64
CA ARG A 54 11.17 6.61 11.87
C ARG A 54 9.76 5.99 11.92
N PRO A 55 8.67 6.75 11.67
CA PRO A 55 7.33 6.17 11.58
C PRO A 55 7.21 5.05 10.55
N LEU A 56 7.81 5.21 9.36
CA LEU A 56 7.80 4.19 8.31
C LEU A 56 8.58 2.94 8.72
N ALA A 57 9.74 3.10 9.35
CA ALA A 57 10.51 1.96 9.87
C ALA A 57 9.70 1.16 10.91
N VAL A 58 9.04 1.85 11.85
CA VAL A 58 8.17 1.21 12.85
C VAL A 58 6.98 0.49 12.19
N SER A 59 6.30 1.15 11.26
CA SER A 59 5.17 0.57 10.52
C SER A 59 5.59 -0.64 9.67
N HIS A 60 6.78 -0.59 9.07
CA HIS A 60 7.36 -1.68 8.29
C HIS A 60 7.68 -2.89 9.16
N MET A 61 8.31 -2.69 10.33
CA MET A 61 8.58 -3.78 11.27
C MET A 61 7.29 -4.41 11.79
N LYS A 62 6.27 -3.61 12.12
CA LYS A 62 4.93 -4.12 12.48
C LYS A 62 4.34 -4.99 11.36
N LEU A 63 4.47 -4.56 10.10
CA LEU A 63 4.00 -5.34 8.94
C LEU A 63 4.74 -6.68 8.81
N ILE A 64 6.08 -6.67 8.93
CA ILE A 64 6.88 -7.90 8.88
C ILE A 64 6.42 -8.87 9.97
N ILE A 65 6.29 -8.39 11.20
CA ILE A 65 5.85 -9.20 12.34
C ILE A 65 4.48 -9.80 12.09
N GLU A 66 3.51 -8.99 11.64
CA GLU A 66 2.16 -9.47 11.32
C GLU A 66 2.16 -10.50 10.19
N TYR A 67 2.94 -10.26 9.14
CA TYR A 67 3.03 -11.15 7.99
C TYR A 67 3.66 -12.51 8.34
N ILE A 68 4.61 -12.54 9.28
CA ILE A 68 5.24 -13.77 9.77
C ILE A 68 4.31 -14.50 10.74
N ARG A 69 3.68 -13.79 11.69
CA ARG A 69 2.90 -14.39 12.77
C ARG A 69 1.50 -14.82 12.34
N ASN A 70 0.90 -14.13 11.37
CA ASN A 70 -0.50 -14.32 10.99
C ASN A 70 -0.64 -14.89 9.57
N PRO A 71 -0.75 -16.23 9.42
CA PRO A 71 -0.89 -16.85 8.11
C PRO A 71 -2.19 -16.45 7.40
N LYS A 72 -3.25 -16.11 8.15
CA LYS A 72 -4.51 -15.62 7.58
C LYS A 72 -4.32 -14.24 6.96
N TYR A 73 -3.63 -13.33 7.65
CA TYR A 73 -3.27 -12.01 7.12
C TYR A 73 -2.44 -12.14 5.84
N ARG A 74 -1.39 -12.98 5.88
CA ARG A 74 -0.54 -13.26 4.72
C ARG A 74 -1.33 -13.75 3.51
N LYS A 75 -2.24 -14.72 3.71
CA LYS A 75 -3.07 -15.27 2.62
C LYS A 75 -4.08 -14.26 2.10
N MET A 76 -4.64 -13.43 2.98
CA MET A 76 -5.65 -12.42 2.62
C MET A 76 -5.09 -11.29 1.74
N PHE A 77 -3.84 -10.91 1.95
CA PHE A 77 -3.17 -9.78 1.29
C PHE A 77 -2.02 -10.20 0.36
N SER A 78 -2.01 -11.47 -0.08
CA SER A 78 -1.01 -11.97 -1.02
C SER A 78 -1.29 -11.47 -2.43
N ILE A 79 -0.30 -10.85 -3.07
CA ILE A 79 -0.42 -10.34 -4.44
C ILE A 79 0.49 -11.18 -5.35
N PRO A 80 -0.04 -11.75 -6.45
CA PRO A 80 0.79 -12.40 -7.46
C PRO A 80 1.82 -11.42 -8.03
N LEU A 81 3.07 -11.87 -8.24
CA LEU A 81 4.13 -11.01 -8.80
C LEU A 81 3.72 -10.41 -10.15
N THR A 82 2.96 -11.16 -10.93
CA THR A 82 2.48 -10.82 -12.27
C THR A 82 1.15 -10.04 -12.28
N ALA A 83 0.61 -9.65 -11.12
CA ALA A 83 -0.62 -8.84 -11.07
C ALA A 83 -0.39 -7.44 -11.66
N PRO A 84 -1.35 -6.83 -12.36
CA PRO A 84 -1.19 -5.46 -12.84
C PRO A 84 -1.07 -4.46 -11.68
N PRO A 85 -0.36 -3.33 -11.85
CA PRO A 85 -0.49 -2.20 -10.93
C PRO A 85 -1.91 -1.63 -11.02
N MET A 86 -2.48 -1.18 -9.90
CA MET A 86 -3.87 -0.72 -9.83
C MET A 86 -3.95 0.67 -9.19
N ASN A 87 -4.81 1.53 -9.75
CA ASN A 87 -5.11 2.87 -9.25
C ASN A 87 -6.41 2.93 -8.42
N SER A 88 -7.13 1.81 -8.35
CA SER A 88 -8.44 1.66 -7.71
C SER A 88 -8.71 0.17 -7.49
N PRO A 89 -9.66 -0.19 -6.63
CA PRO A 89 -10.14 -1.57 -6.55
C PRO A 89 -10.69 -2.07 -7.89
N ASP A 90 -10.81 -3.38 -8.02
CA ASP A 90 -11.45 -4.02 -9.17
C ASP A 90 -12.98 -3.83 -9.10
N MET A 91 -13.49 -2.87 -9.88
CA MET A 91 -14.91 -2.53 -9.90
C MET A 91 -15.82 -3.62 -10.50
N THR A 92 -15.24 -4.69 -11.06
CA THR A 92 -16.01 -5.88 -11.44
C THR A 92 -16.33 -6.79 -10.26
N ARG A 93 -15.65 -6.59 -9.12
CA ARG A 93 -15.79 -7.41 -7.90
C ARG A 93 -16.40 -6.66 -6.74
N VAL A 94 -16.15 -5.35 -6.68
CA VAL A 94 -16.62 -4.50 -5.60
C VAL A 94 -17.28 -3.25 -6.16
N ARG A 95 -18.20 -2.69 -5.40
CA ARG A 95 -18.79 -1.39 -5.67
C ARG A 95 -18.85 -0.57 -4.39
N THR A 96 -19.00 0.74 -4.55
CA THR A 96 -19.33 1.60 -3.42
C THR A 96 -20.74 1.31 -2.94
N ARG A 97 -20.95 1.30 -1.63
CA ARG A 97 -22.31 1.24 -1.06
C ARG A 97 -23.10 2.47 -1.53
N THR A 98 -24.39 2.31 -1.75
CA THR A 98 -25.29 3.40 -2.19
C THR A 98 -25.38 4.53 -1.17
N THR A 99 -25.14 4.24 0.10
CA THR A 99 -25.13 5.21 1.20
C THR A 99 -23.82 6.02 1.26
N TRP A 100 -22.86 5.75 0.38
CA TRP A 100 -21.57 6.42 0.41
C TRP A 100 -21.64 7.77 -0.31
N PRO A 101 -21.22 8.88 0.32
CA PRO A 101 -21.43 10.23 -0.22
C PRO A 101 -20.57 10.55 -1.46
N ASP A 102 -19.39 9.91 -1.58
CA ASP A 102 -18.44 10.18 -2.66
C ASP A 102 -18.47 9.10 -3.76
N GLY A 103 -18.02 9.45 -4.97
CA GLY A 103 -17.82 8.49 -6.05
C GLY A 103 -16.72 7.45 -5.76
N ALA A 104 -16.74 6.33 -6.50
CA ALA A 104 -15.80 5.21 -6.32
C ALA A 104 -14.32 5.59 -6.39
N SER A 105 -13.96 6.59 -7.19
CA SER A 105 -12.59 7.02 -7.48
C SER A 105 -11.89 7.80 -6.35
N ALA A 106 -12.62 8.29 -5.34
CA ALA A 106 -12.01 9.06 -4.26
C ALA A 106 -11.38 8.14 -3.20
N CYS A 107 -10.06 8.23 -2.99
CA CYS A 107 -9.42 7.69 -1.77
C CYS A 107 -9.90 8.42 -0.50
N ASN A 108 -10.55 9.58 -0.69
CA ASN A 108 -10.77 10.64 0.27
C ASN A 108 -11.88 10.32 1.30
N GLY A 109 -12.61 9.22 1.12
CA GLY A 109 -13.73 8.90 2.00
C GLY A 109 -13.41 7.85 3.08
N CYS A 110 -12.69 6.76 2.76
CA CYS A 110 -12.46 5.64 3.70
C CYS A 110 -10.96 5.45 3.95
N ALA A 111 -10.48 5.99 5.07
CA ALA A 111 -9.11 5.84 5.54
C ALA A 111 -8.95 4.71 6.57
N GLN A 112 -9.96 3.85 6.77
CA GLN A 112 -9.97 2.85 7.85
C GLN A 112 -8.76 1.91 7.80
N CYS A 113 -8.32 1.49 6.61
CA CYS A 113 -7.12 0.67 6.47
C CYS A 113 -5.84 1.41 6.91
N CYS A 114 -5.78 2.73 6.72
CA CYS A 114 -4.69 3.56 7.19
C CYS A 114 -4.77 3.79 8.71
N VAL A 115 -5.95 4.09 9.24
CA VAL A 115 -6.18 4.30 10.68
C VAL A 115 -5.86 3.04 11.49
N LYS A 116 -6.43 1.89 11.11
CA LYS A 116 -6.25 0.61 11.81
C LYS A 116 -4.77 0.17 11.85
N ARG A 117 -3.97 0.57 10.86
CA ARG A 117 -2.54 0.27 10.78
C ARG A 117 -1.63 1.34 11.38
N SER A 118 -2.19 2.46 11.85
CA SER A 118 -1.43 3.66 12.21
C SER A 118 -0.47 4.07 11.09
N CYS A 119 -0.99 4.09 9.85
CA CYS A 119 -0.20 4.26 8.63
C CYS A 119 0.47 5.65 8.59
N PRO A 120 1.81 5.73 8.46
CA PRO A 120 2.52 7.01 8.39
C PRO A 120 2.22 7.85 7.14
N PHE A 121 1.58 7.26 6.13
CA PHE A 121 1.16 7.96 4.91
C PHE A 121 -0.22 8.61 5.03
N LEU A 122 -0.90 8.50 6.18
CA LEU A 122 -2.18 9.16 6.39
C LEU A 122 -1.95 10.63 6.73
N ASP A 123 -2.43 11.53 5.88
CA ASP A 123 -2.69 12.92 6.24
C ASP A 123 -4.01 12.96 7.02
N ALA A 124 -3.91 13.11 8.34
CA ALA A 124 -5.07 13.09 9.23
C ALA A 124 -5.94 14.35 9.09
N GLU A 125 -5.37 15.47 8.67
CA GLU A 125 -6.11 16.73 8.48
C GLU A 125 -7.00 16.64 7.24
N LYS A 126 -6.47 16.06 6.16
CA LYS A 126 -7.18 15.94 4.87
C LYS A 126 -7.89 14.61 4.69
N ASN A 127 -7.69 13.67 5.62
CA ASN A 127 -8.15 12.28 5.51
C ASN A 127 -7.71 11.60 4.20
N GLN A 128 -6.45 11.84 3.80
CA GLN A 128 -5.91 11.45 2.48
C GLN A 128 -4.60 10.66 2.61
N CYS A 129 -4.34 9.83 1.61
CA CYS A 129 -3.09 9.07 1.53
C CYS A 129 -2.01 9.88 0.80
N THR A 130 -0.92 10.24 1.49
CA THR A 130 0.18 11.03 0.91
C THR A 130 1.01 10.27 -0.12
N CYS A 131 0.90 8.93 -0.17
CA CYS A 131 1.58 8.09 -1.17
C CYS A 131 0.65 7.67 -2.32
N TYR A 132 -0.55 8.25 -2.43
CA TYR A 132 -1.52 7.92 -3.47
C TYR A 132 -0.91 8.00 -4.88
N GLY A 133 -1.18 6.99 -5.72
CA GLY A 133 -0.67 6.92 -7.09
C GLY A 133 0.86 6.67 -7.22
N SER A 134 1.60 6.54 -6.12
CA SER A 134 3.02 6.16 -6.15
C SER A 134 3.24 4.75 -6.69
N PHE A 135 4.50 4.40 -6.99
CA PHE A 135 4.83 3.02 -7.32
C PHE A 135 4.39 2.05 -6.22
N PHE A 136 4.77 2.32 -4.96
CA PHE A 136 4.40 1.47 -3.82
C PHE A 136 2.88 1.31 -3.72
N TRP A 137 2.14 2.41 -3.85
CA TRP A 137 0.70 2.39 -3.74
C TRP A 137 0.07 1.51 -4.83
N ARG A 138 0.50 1.68 -6.09
CA ARG A 138 -0.07 0.97 -7.25
C ARG A 138 0.28 -0.51 -7.32
N TYR A 139 1.50 -0.88 -6.95
CA TYR A 139 1.98 -2.25 -7.13
C TYR A 139 1.60 -3.18 -5.97
N PHE A 140 1.28 -2.63 -4.79
CA PHE A 140 0.99 -3.40 -3.58
C PHE A 140 -0.48 -3.26 -3.14
N ASN A 141 -0.77 -3.55 -1.88
CA ASN A 141 -2.14 -3.72 -1.38
C ASN A 141 -2.95 -2.42 -1.40
N CYS A 142 -2.32 -1.25 -1.27
CA CYS A 142 -3.03 0.02 -1.19
C CYS A 142 -3.90 0.28 -2.43
N GLY A 143 -3.35 0.08 -3.63
CA GLY A 143 -4.03 0.49 -4.86
C GLY A 143 -5.06 -0.46 -5.43
N ARG A 144 -5.09 -1.70 -4.94
CA ARG A 144 -6.08 -2.72 -5.34
C ARG A 144 -7.13 -3.00 -4.27
N TYR A 145 -6.91 -2.52 -3.05
CA TYR A 145 -7.80 -2.80 -1.94
C TYR A 145 -9.15 -2.08 -2.13
N PRO A 146 -10.30 -2.75 -1.86
CA PRO A 146 -10.43 -4.16 -1.49
C PRO A 146 -10.58 -5.11 -2.69
N GLU A 147 -10.13 -6.36 -2.52
CA GLU A 147 -10.27 -7.43 -3.52
C GLU A 147 -11.32 -8.49 -3.16
N ASN A 148 -11.76 -8.55 -1.91
CA ASN A 148 -12.76 -9.52 -1.42
C ASN A 148 -13.38 -9.08 -0.08
N ILE A 149 -14.46 -9.74 0.32
CA ILE A 149 -15.20 -9.43 1.56
C ILE A 149 -14.33 -9.51 2.81
N ARG A 150 -13.40 -10.48 2.90
CA ARG A 150 -12.55 -10.66 4.08
C ARG A 150 -11.64 -9.45 4.31
N GLN A 151 -11.18 -8.81 3.23
CA GLN A 151 -10.38 -7.58 3.34
C GLN A 151 -11.23 -6.39 3.83
N ILE A 152 -12.47 -6.28 3.35
CA ILE A 152 -13.42 -5.24 3.77
C ILE A 152 -13.72 -5.38 5.27
N GLU A 153 -14.05 -6.59 5.71
CA GLU A 153 -14.29 -6.93 7.12
C GLU A 153 -13.02 -6.71 7.97
N TYR A 154 -11.85 -7.09 7.47
CA TYR A 154 -10.60 -6.93 8.23
C TYR A 154 -10.30 -5.48 8.59
N TYR A 155 -10.63 -4.52 7.72
CA TYR A 155 -10.44 -3.09 8.00
C TYR A 155 -11.72 -2.37 8.40
N ASP A 156 -12.86 -3.07 8.53
CA ASP A 156 -14.15 -2.47 8.87
C ASP A 156 -14.50 -1.26 7.97
N CYS A 157 -14.19 -1.32 6.66
CA CYS A 157 -14.38 -0.18 5.77
C CYS A 157 -15.83 -0.08 5.27
N PRO A 158 -16.60 0.96 5.63
CA PRO A 158 -18.01 1.09 5.25
C PRO A 158 -18.24 1.50 3.79
N LYS A 159 -17.19 1.93 3.07
CA LYS A 159 -17.30 2.39 1.68
C LYS A 159 -17.67 1.27 0.71
N TRP A 160 -17.12 0.08 0.91
CA TRP A 160 -17.12 -0.98 -0.10
C TRP A 160 -18.09 -2.10 0.25
N GLU A 161 -18.65 -2.71 -0.79
CA GLU A 161 -19.36 -3.99 -0.73
C GLU A 161 -18.97 -4.84 -1.94
N VAL A 162 -19.09 -6.17 -1.80
CA VAL A 162 -18.85 -7.10 -2.91
C VAL A 162 -20.06 -7.12 -3.84
N ILE A 163 -19.80 -7.26 -5.14
CA ILE A 163 -20.85 -7.53 -6.13
C ILE A 163 -21.15 -9.03 -6.05
N ALA A 164 -22.41 -9.37 -5.80
CA ALA A 164 -22.91 -10.74 -5.79
C ALA A 164 -23.00 -11.30 -7.22
#